data_AF-A0A561WM28-F1
#
_entry.id   AF-A0A561WM28-F1
#
_cell.length_a   1.000
_cell.length_b   1.000
_cell.length_c   1.000
_cell.angle_alpha   90.00
_cell.angle_beta   90.00
_cell.angle_gamma   90.00
#
_symmetry.space_group_name_H-M   'P 1'
#
loop_
_entity.id
_entity.type
_entity.pdbx_description
1 polymer ?
#
loop_
_entity_poly.entity_id
_entity_poly.type
_entity_poly.pdbx_seq_one_letter_code
_entity_poly.pdbx_strand_id
1 'polypeptide(L)'
;MLLTVLSAGVIAAVAFVFWSRRHAAPAGLVTGPGPLSTVLLPAVAIIEVPAAPVPPAPARAAQVPPAPARAAQVPPAPAPPVPRAESTEGLLVVQLLRGELTGAQYREAMACLAARDEARNPMPTPGEIGPASE
;
A
#
# COMPACT_ATOMS: atom_id res chain seq x y z
N MET A 1 21.03 -29.32 14.30
CA MET A 1 21.58 -28.80 13.02
C MET A 1 20.55 -28.74 11.91
N LEU A 2 19.72 -29.78 11.69
CA LEU A 2 18.69 -29.75 10.63
C LEU A 2 17.66 -28.59 10.81
N LEU A 3 17.30 -28.32 12.07
CA LEU A 3 16.32 -27.30 12.45
C LEU A 3 16.80 -25.85 12.19
N THR A 4 18.12 -25.59 12.29
CA THR A 4 18.72 -24.29 12.00
C THR A 4 18.85 -24.00 10.51
N VAL A 5 19.06 -25.03 9.68
CA VAL A 5 19.11 -24.87 8.22
C VAL A 5 17.72 -24.61 7.66
N LEU A 6 16.70 -25.27 8.20
CA LEU A 6 15.30 -25.07 7.83
C LEU A 6 14.80 -23.65 8.16
N SER A 7 15.15 -23.12 9.34
CA SER A 7 14.75 -21.77 9.73
C SER A 7 15.44 -20.69 8.89
N ALA A 8 16.73 -20.85 8.57
CA ALA A 8 17.44 -19.92 7.68
C ALA A 8 16.83 -19.87 6.26
N GLY A 9 16.43 -21.03 5.72
CA GLY A 9 15.78 -21.11 4.41
C GLY A 9 14.43 -20.39 4.36
N VAL A 10 13.60 -20.54 5.41
CA VAL A 10 12.29 -19.88 5.50
C VAL A 10 12.45 -18.36 5.58
N ILE A 11 13.40 -17.87 6.38
CA ILE A 11 13.68 -16.43 6.50
C ILE A 11 14.12 -15.85 5.16
N ALA A 12 15.02 -16.54 4.44
CA ALA A 12 15.49 -16.10 3.12
C ALA A 12 14.36 -16.06 2.08
N ALA A 13 13.46 -17.05 2.09
CA ALA A 13 12.32 -17.09 1.17
C ALA A 13 11.33 -15.94 1.42
N VAL A 14 11.01 -15.66 2.70
CA VAL A 14 10.12 -14.56 3.07
C VAL A 14 10.74 -13.21 2.71
N ALA A 15 12.04 -13.02 3.00
CA ALA A 15 12.77 -11.82 2.61
C ALA A 15 12.79 -11.63 1.09
N PHE A 16 12.98 -12.70 0.32
CA PHE A 16 13.02 -12.66 -1.14
C PHE A 16 11.66 -12.30 -1.76
N VAL A 17 10.56 -12.86 -1.24
CA VAL A 17 9.20 -12.52 -1.70
C VAL A 17 8.88 -11.06 -1.38
N PHE A 18 9.22 -10.62 -0.18
CA PHE A 18 9.01 -9.23 0.25
C PHE A 18 9.87 -8.23 -0.53
N TRP A 19 11.12 -8.59 -0.82
CA TRP A 19 12.02 -7.84 -1.68
C TRP A 19 11.50 -7.76 -3.12
N SER A 20 11.07 -8.88 -3.70
CA SER A 20 10.55 -8.93 -5.07
C SER A 20 9.30 -8.06 -5.24
N ARG A 21 8.42 -8.02 -4.24
CA ARG A 21 7.25 -7.13 -4.26
C ARG A 21 7.61 -5.64 -4.15
N ARG A 22 8.73 -5.29 -3.51
CA ARG A 22 9.22 -3.91 -3.45
C ARG A 22 9.89 -3.44 -4.74
N HIS A 23 10.49 -4.34 -5.50
CA HIS A 23 11.18 -4.01 -6.76
C HIS A 23 10.35 -4.23 -8.02
N ALA A 24 9.16 -4.81 -7.90
CA ALA A 24 8.16 -4.83 -8.97
C ALA A 24 7.49 -3.45 -9.12
N ALA A 25 8.27 -2.44 -9.52
CA ALA A 25 7.71 -1.22 -10.10
C ALA A 25 7.32 -1.51 -11.57
N PRO A 26 6.18 -0.98 -12.06
CA PRO A 26 5.77 -1.20 -13.43
C PRO A 26 6.77 -0.53 -14.38
N ALA A 27 7.34 -1.32 -15.29
CA ALA A 27 7.93 -0.82 -16.51
C ALA A 27 6.79 -0.24 -17.38
N GLY A 28 6.34 0.96 -17.03
CA GLY A 28 5.29 1.70 -17.72
C GLY A 28 5.84 3.04 -18.19
N LEU A 29 6.43 3.02 -19.38
CA LEU A 29 6.53 4.13 -20.34
C LEU A 29 6.66 5.56 -19.79
N VAL A 30 7.91 6.02 -19.75
CA VAL A 30 8.25 7.42 -20.07
C VAL A 30 7.61 7.80 -21.41
N THR A 31 6.66 8.75 -21.37
CA THR A 31 6.35 9.64 -22.50
C THR A 31 5.93 11.02 -21.96
N GLY A 32 6.87 11.96 -22.03
CA GLY A 32 6.60 13.36 -22.39
C GLY A 32 6.15 14.36 -21.29
N PRO A 33 6.47 15.66 -21.48
CA PRO A 33 6.44 16.67 -20.42
C PRO A 33 5.20 17.57 -20.51
N GLY A 34 4.75 18.09 -19.36
CA GLY A 34 3.74 19.15 -19.31
C GLY A 34 3.25 19.42 -17.89
N PRO A 35 3.36 20.67 -17.36
CA PRO A 35 2.99 21.01 -16.01
C PRO A 35 1.62 21.71 -15.92
N LEU A 36 1.06 21.69 -14.70
CA LEU A 36 0.00 22.55 -14.16
C LEU A 36 -1.46 22.29 -14.57
N SER A 37 -2.32 22.49 -13.56
CA SER A 37 -3.73 22.90 -13.67
C SER A 37 -4.70 21.79 -14.09
N THR A 38 -5.88 21.59 -13.49
CA THR A 38 -6.71 22.46 -12.67
C THR A 38 -7.88 21.59 -12.17
N VAL A 39 -8.17 21.68 -10.87
CA VAL A 39 -9.49 21.89 -10.25
C VAL A 39 -10.69 20.97 -10.62
N LEU A 40 -11.49 20.69 -9.58
CA LEU A 40 -12.95 20.55 -9.54
C LEU A 40 -13.52 19.11 -9.39
N LEU A 41 -13.85 18.75 -8.14
CA LEU A 41 -15.11 18.08 -7.75
C LEU A 41 -16.33 18.91 -8.25
N PRO A 42 -17.63 18.49 -8.23
CA PRO A 42 -18.27 17.31 -7.63
C PRO A 42 -19.42 16.66 -8.47
N ALA A 43 -20.15 15.72 -7.84
CA ALA A 43 -21.61 15.50 -7.94
C ALA A 43 -22.24 14.64 -9.06
N VAL A 44 -22.86 13.54 -8.60
CA VAL A 44 -24.17 12.96 -8.94
C VAL A 44 -24.93 13.56 -10.14
N ALA A 45 -25.25 12.71 -11.13
CA ALA A 45 -26.53 12.77 -11.85
C ALA A 45 -26.88 11.39 -12.46
N ILE A 46 -28.03 10.86 -12.05
CA ILE A 46 -28.80 9.78 -12.69
C ILE A 46 -29.34 10.32 -14.02
N ILE A 47 -29.40 9.52 -15.10
CA ILE A 47 -30.46 9.51 -16.16
C ILE A 47 -30.22 8.33 -17.13
N GLU A 48 -31.32 7.68 -17.50
CA GLU A 48 -31.51 6.55 -18.42
C GLU A 48 -31.12 6.78 -19.91
N VAL A 49 -30.57 5.72 -20.53
CA VAL A 49 -30.93 5.02 -21.81
C VAL A 49 -31.86 5.79 -22.80
N PRO A 50 -31.57 5.91 -24.14
CA PRO A 50 -31.72 4.75 -25.04
C PRO A 50 -30.86 4.63 -26.33
N ALA A 51 -30.64 3.35 -26.68
CA ALA A 51 -30.63 2.68 -27.98
C ALA A 51 -30.26 3.44 -29.28
N ALA A 52 -29.19 2.96 -29.93
CA ALA A 52 -29.01 3.02 -31.39
C ALA A 52 -28.24 1.77 -31.88
N PRO A 53 -28.39 1.37 -33.16
CA PRO A 53 -28.46 -0.04 -33.57
C PRO A 53 -27.12 -0.68 -33.97
N VAL A 54 -27.06 -2.00 -33.78
CA VAL A 54 -25.97 -2.92 -34.12
C VAL A 54 -25.85 -3.12 -35.64
N PRO A 55 -24.66 -3.02 -36.27
CA PRO A 55 -24.39 -3.67 -37.55
C PRO A 55 -23.96 -5.13 -37.36
N PRO A 56 -24.43 -6.09 -38.18
CA PRO A 56 -24.10 -7.50 -38.04
C PRO A 56 -22.85 -7.89 -38.87
N ALA A 57 -21.90 -8.61 -38.27
CA ALA A 57 -20.99 -9.55 -38.96
C ALA A 57 -20.05 -10.24 -37.95
N PRO A 58 -19.46 -11.41 -38.29
CA PRO A 58 -20.07 -12.64 -38.78
C PRO A 58 -19.91 -13.76 -37.74
N ALA A 59 -20.67 -14.85 -37.92
CA ALA A 59 -20.60 -16.06 -37.10
C ALA A 59 -19.17 -16.64 -37.04
N ARG A 60 -18.43 -16.32 -35.97
CA ARG A 60 -17.15 -16.97 -35.66
C ARG A 60 -17.47 -18.19 -34.80
N ALA A 61 -17.28 -19.34 -35.43
CA ALA A 61 -17.49 -20.68 -34.90
C ALA A 61 -17.21 -20.80 -33.39
N ALA A 62 -18.12 -21.50 -32.72
CA ALA A 62 -18.01 -21.94 -31.33
C ALA A 62 -16.62 -22.55 -31.06
N GLN A 63 -15.71 -21.74 -30.51
CA GLN A 63 -14.59 -22.24 -29.76
C GLN A 63 -15.07 -22.34 -28.32
N VAL A 64 -15.51 -23.54 -27.93
CA VAL A 64 -15.63 -23.90 -26.52
C VAL A 64 -14.20 -23.84 -25.96
N PRO A 65 -13.84 -22.86 -25.12
CA PRO A 65 -12.55 -22.92 -24.46
C PRO A 65 -12.53 -24.18 -23.60
N PRO A 66 -11.43 -24.96 -23.57
CA PRO A 66 -11.30 -26.01 -22.59
C PRO A 66 -11.51 -25.36 -21.22
N ALA A 67 -12.47 -25.90 -20.47
CA ALA A 67 -12.76 -25.43 -19.12
C ALA A 67 -11.43 -25.29 -18.38
N PRO A 68 -11.10 -24.13 -17.79
CA PRO A 68 -9.90 -24.02 -17.00
C PRO A 68 -10.03 -25.08 -15.91
N ALA A 69 -9.11 -26.04 -15.92
CA ALA A 69 -8.97 -26.99 -14.83
C ALA A 69 -8.97 -26.14 -13.57
N ARG A 70 -10.04 -26.27 -12.80
CA ARG A 70 -10.28 -25.51 -11.58
C ARG A 70 -9.22 -26.00 -10.61
N ALA A 71 -8.01 -25.45 -10.73
CA ALA A 71 -6.95 -25.63 -9.77
C ALA A 71 -7.61 -25.35 -8.43
N ALA A 72 -7.69 -26.37 -7.60
CA ALA A 72 -8.26 -26.25 -6.27
C ALA A 72 -7.49 -25.10 -5.61
N GLN A 73 -8.14 -23.93 -5.56
CA GLN A 73 -7.60 -22.79 -4.85
C GLN A 73 -7.64 -23.22 -3.40
N VAL A 74 -6.51 -23.74 -2.92
CA VAL A 74 -6.30 -23.95 -1.49
C VAL A 74 -6.50 -22.56 -0.87
N PRO A 75 -7.52 -22.39 -0.03
CA PRO A 75 -7.78 -21.09 0.57
C PRO A 75 -6.50 -20.65 1.29
N PRO A 76 -6.10 -19.37 1.14
CA PRO A 76 -4.92 -18.88 1.83
C PRO A 76 -5.10 -19.12 3.34
N ALA A 77 -4.03 -19.61 3.97
CA ALA A 77 -4.03 -19.83 5.41
C ALA A 77 -4.43 -18.53 6.13
N PRO A 78 -5.17 -18.62 7.25
CA PRO A 78 -5.56 -17.44 8.01
C PRO A 78 -4.32 -16.61 8.37
N ALA A 79 -4.35 -15.32 8.04
CA ALA A 79 -3.30 -14.41 8.47
C ALA A 79 -3.29 -14.36 10.02
N PRO A 80 -2.10 -14.28 10.65
CA PRO A 80 -2.01 -14.15 12.09
C PRO A 80 -2.74 -12.88 12.58
N PRO A 81 -3.31 -12.90 13.79
CA PRO A 81 -3.99 -11.75 14.34
C PRO A 81 -3.03 -10.56 14.48
N VAL A 82 -3.46 -9.40 13.98
CA VAL A 82 -2.69 -8.17 14.09
C VAL A 82 -2.81 -7.64 15.52
N PRO A 83 -1.71 -7.21 16.18
CA PRO A 83 -1.75 -6.66 17.54
C PRO A 83 -2.72 -5.49 17.65
N ARG A 84 -3.41 -5.36 18.78
CA ARG A 84 -4.17 -4.16 19.10
C ARG A 84 -3.20 -3.06 19.49
N ALA A 85 -3.35 -1.88 18.89
CA ALA A 85 -2.54 -0.73 19.23
C ALA A 85 -3.22 0.08 20.33
N GLU A 86 -2.43 0.46 21.33
CA GLU A 86 -2.86 1.32 22.45
C GLU A 86 -2.39 2.77 22.29
N SER A 87 -1.54 3.03 21.28
CA SER A 87 -1.05 4.36 20.92
C SER A 87 -1.32 4.69 19.44
N THR A 88 -1.26 5.97 19.10
CA THR A 88 -1.43 6.46 17.73
C THR A 88 -0.34 5.94 16.81
N GLU A 89 0.91 5.92 17.29
CA GLU A 89 2.07 5.36 16.58
C GLU A 89 1.86 3.86 16.31
N GLY A 90 1.35 3.14 17.31
CA GLY A 90 1.00 1.73 17.17
C GLY A 90 -0.07 1.51 16.09
N LEU A 91 -1.08 2.38 16.01
CA LEU A 91 -2.10 2.30 14.96
C LEU A 91 -1.52 2.50 13.56
N LEU A 92 -0.56 3.41 13.40
CA LEU A 92 0.14 3.61 12.12
C LEU A 92 0.93 2.38 11.71
N VAL A 93 1.61 1.71 12.65
CA VAL A 93 2.33 0.46 12.39
C VAL A 93 1.37 -0.66 12.00
N VAL A 94 0.24 -0.80 12.71
CA VAL A 94 -0.81 -1.79 12.39
C VAL A 94 -1.34 -1.59 10.97
N GLN A 95 -1.63 -0.35 10.56
CA GLN A 95 -2.10 -0.03 9.22
C GLN A 95 -1.04 -0.32 8.14
N LEU A 96 0.24 -0.03 8.43
CA LEU A 96 1.35 -0.38 7.53
C LEU A 96 1.48 -1.91 7.35
N LEU A 97 1.36 -2.68 8.43
CA LEU A 97 1.41 -4.15 8.38
C LEU A 97 0.22 -4.76 7.63
N ARG A 98 -0.96 -4.11 7.71
CA ARG A 98 -2.15 -4.49 6.93
C ARG A 98 -2.08 -4.05 5.47
N GLY A 99 -1.11 -3.22 5.09
CA GLY A 99 -0.99 -2.65 3.75
C GLY A 99 -2.01 -1.55 3.46
N GLU A 100 -2.67 -1.03 4.50
CA GLU A 100 -3.60 0.11 4.39
C GLU A 100 -2.83 1.43 4.22
N LEU A 101 -1.58 1.49 4.72
CA LEU A 101 -0.64 2.58 4.50
C LEU A 101 0.57 2.10 3.70
N THR A 102 1.05 2.96 2.80
CA THR A 102 2.37 2.82 2.19
C THR A 102 3.47 3.25 3.16
N GLY A 103 4.69 2.79 2.93
CA GLY A 103 5.84 3.20 3.74
C GLY A 103 6.14 4.71 3.67
N ALA A 104 5.79 5.37 2.56
CA ALA A 104 5.94 6.83 2.43
C ALA A 104 4.94 7.56 3.33
N GLN A 105 3.67 7.16 3.29
CA GLN A 105 2.62 7.74 4.13
C GLN A 105 2.89 7.51 5.62
N TYR A 106 3.42 6.34 6.00
CA TYR A 106 3.84 6.10 7.37
C TYR A 106 4.90 7.10 7.85
N ARG A 107 5.94 7.35 7.03
CA ARG A 107 7.01 8.32 7.39
C ARG A 107 6.47 9.74 7.51
N GLU A 108 5.61 10.14 6.59
CA GLU A 108 4.97 11.46 6.61
C GLU A 108 4.08 11.63 7.85
N ALA A 109 3.26 10.62 8.17
CA ALA A 109 2.43 10.63 9.37
C ALA A 109 3.28 10.71 10.65
N MET A 110 4.36 9.95 10.74
CA MET A 110 5.30 10.02 11.87
C MET A 110 5.97 11.39 11.99
N ALA A 111 6.38 12.01 10.87
CA ALA A 111 6.95 13.36 10.88
C ALA A 111 5.93 14.40 11.36
N CYS A 112 4.68 14.29 10.95
CA CYS A 112 3.60 15.16 11.39
C CYS A 112 3.32 15.01 12.90
N LEU A 113 3.32 13.78 13.42
CA LEU A 113 3.21 13.52 14.86
C LEU A 113 4.37 14.16 15.63
N ALA A 114 5.61 13.98 15.17
CA ALA A 114 6.79 14.55 15.80
C ALA A 114 6.75 16.09 15.81
N ALA A 115 6.36 16.73 14.69
CA ALA A 115 6.22 18.19 14.63
C ALA A 115 5.14 18.71 15.58
N ARG A 116 4.04 17.98 15.72
CA ARG A 116 2.96 18.31 16.66
C ARG A 116 3.40 18.12 18.11
N ASP A 117 4.20 17.10 18.39
CA ASP A 117 4.74 16.85 19.72
C ASP A 117 5.74 17.95 20.11
N GLU A 118 6.67 18.31 19.23
CA GLU A 118 7.60 19.43 19.42
C GLU A 118 6.85 20.75 19.68
N ALA A 119 5.77 21.03 18.94
CA ALA A 119 4.96 22.22 19.16
C ALA A 119 4.25 22.24 20.53
N ARG A 120 3.97 21.06 21.11
CA ARG A 120 3.34 20.92 22.43
C ARG A 120 4.36 20.89 23.55
N ASN A 121 5.49 20.26 23.30
CA ASN A 121 6.55 19.95 24.24
C ASN A 121 7.90 20.41 23.63
N PRO A 122 8.10 21.73 23.46
CA PRO A 122 9.32 22.21 22.83
C PRO A 122 10.52 21.84 23.68
N MET A 123 11.52 21.20 23.07
CA MET A 123 12.77 20.93 23.76
C MET A 123 13.67 22.18 23.70
N PRO A 124 14.25 22.62 24.84
CA PRO A 124 15.19 23.73 24.82
C PRO A 124 16.38 23.40 23.94
N THR A 125 16.75 24.34 23.08
CA THR A 125 17.91 24.14 22.20
C THR A 125 19.21 24.22 23.01
N PRO A 126 20.27 23.49 22.63
CA PRO A 126 21.58 23.61 23.27
C PRO A 126 22.09 25.06 23.16
N GLY A 127 22.00 25.81 24.26
CA GLY A 127 22.34 27.24 24.33
C GLY A 127 21.28 28.13 24.98
N GLU A 128 20.01 27.68 25.04
CA GLU A 128 18.94 28.39 25.77
C GLU A 128 18.89 28.03 27.25
N ILE A 129 19.49 26.90 27.63
CA ILE A 129 19.78 26.58 29.02
C ILE A 129 20.91 27.52 29.44
N GLY A 130 20.53 28.68 29.99
CA GLY A 130 21.46 29.70 30.46
C GLY A 130 22.54 29.12 31.39
N PRO A 131 23.65 29.85 31.63
CA PRO A 131 24.70 29.36 32.53
C PRO A 131 24.06 28.95 33.84
N ALA A 132 24.32 27.70 34.26
CA ALA A 132 23.83 27.19 35.54
C ALA A 132 24.18 28.23 36.61
N SER A 133 23.16 28.89 37.16
CA SER A 133 23.36 29.91 38.18
C SER A 133 24.06 29.24 39.36
N GLU A 134 25.32 29.61 39.58
CA GLU A 134 26.15 29.17 40.72
C GLU A 134 25.74 29.88 42.01
#